data_AF-A0A486QFJ7-F1
#
_entry.id   AF-A0A486QFJ7-F1
#
_cell.length_a   1.000
_cell.length_b   1.000
_cell.length_c   1.000
_cell.angle_alpha   90.00
_cell.angle_beta   90.00
_cell.angle_gamma   90.00
#
_symmetry.space_group_name_H-M   'P 1'
#
loop_
_entity.id
_entity.type
_entity.pdbx_description
1 polymer ?
#
loop_
_entity_poly.entity_id
_entity_poly.type
_entity_poly.pdbx_seq_one_letter_code
_entity_poly.pdbx_strand_id
1 'polypeptide(L)'
;MNLGIGFYGRVPKRAVEPGIDWSKADAQKNPVTQPYFGPQQIALFASLGYDLSKDTYVKYNDIVGKLLNDPQKRFTEHWDDEAKVPWLSVQSAEGKPLFALSYENPRSVAIKADYIKAKGLAGAMFWEYGADDQNQLARQLAESLGIKH
;
A
#
# COMPACT_ATOMS: atom_id res chain seq x y z
N MET A 1 -7.24 -22.87 5.17
CA MET A 1 -7.16 -21.40 5.32
C MET A 1 -6.58 -20.83 4.03
N ASN A 2 -7.17 -19.76 3.52
CA ASN A 2 -6.62 -19.00 2.39
C ASN A 2 -5.99 -17.71 2.90
N LEU A 3 -4.80 -17.36 2.39
CA LEU A 3 -4.15 -16.10 2.73
C LEU A 3 -4.75 -14.96 1.89
N GLY A 4 -5.21 -13.89 2.54
CA GLY A 4 -5.72 -12.69 1.87
C GLY A 4 -4.59 -11.82 1.30
N ILE A 5 -4.74 -11.36 0.06
CA ILE A 5 -3.81 -10.48 -0.66
C ILE A 5 -4.57 -9.25 -1.17
N GLY A 6 -4.10 -8.05 -0.85
CA GLY A 6 -4.75 -6.81 -1.25
C GLY A 6 -4.28 -6.35 -2.64
N PHE A 7 -5.16 -6.31 -3.63
CA PHE A 7 -4.90 -5.66 -4.92
C PHE A 7 -5.18 -4.16 -4.83
N TYR A 8 -4.63 -3.55 -3.79
CA TYR A 8 -4.77 -2.14 -3.42
C TYR A 8 -3.67 -1.77 -2.44
N GLY A 9 -3.51 -0.47 -2.23
CA GLY A 9 -2.71 0.09 -1.16
C GLY A 9 -3.54 1.02 -0.27
N ARG A 10 -2.94 1.46 0.83
CA ARG A 10 -3.52 2.49 1.69
C ARG A 10 -2.50 3.53 2.08
N VAL A 11 -2.89 4.80 2.00
CA VAL A 11 -2.19 5.84 2.74
C VAL A 11 -2.36 5.55 4.24
N PRO A 12 -1.29 5.42 5.02
CA PRO A 12 -1.43 5.07 6.43
C PRO A 12 -2.05 6.24 7.18
N LYS A 13 -2.93 5.96 8.14
CA LYS A 13 -3.50 6.99 9.01
C LYS A 13 -2.44 7.81 9.74
N ARG A 14 -1.30 7.19 10.07
CA ARG A 14 -0.11 7.87 10.61
C ARG A 14 0.37 9.06 9.77
N ALA A 15 0.08 9.12 8.47
CA ALA A 15 0.43 10.27 7.63
C ALA A 15 -0.40 11.51 7.95
N VAL A 16 -1.66 11.33 8.38
CA VAL A 16 -2.70 12.38 8.45
C VAL A 16 -3.36 12.53 9.82
N GLU A 17 -3.19 11.57 10.73
CA GLU A 17 -3.78 11.53 12.06
C GLU A 17 -2.71 11.21 13.14
N PRO A 18 -2.83 11.78 14.35
CA PRO A 18 -2.00 11.38 15.49
C PRO A 18 -2.23 9.91 15.87
N GLY A 19 -1.14 9.17 16.11
CA GLY A 19 -1.21 7.78 16.55
C GLY A 19 -1.24 7.69 18.06
N ILE A 20 -2.29 7.06 18.60
CA ILE A 20 -2.48 6.91 20.04
C ILE A 20 -2.09 5.49 20.46
N ASP A 21 -1.18 5.39 21.42
CA ASP A 21 -0.90 4.15 22.13
C ASP A 21 -1.70 4.12 23.44
N TRP A 22 -2.84 3.43 23.43
CA TRP A 22 -3.77 3.33 24.56
C TRP A 22 -3.20 2.60 25.78
N SER A 23 -2.02 1.98 25.68
CA SER A 23 -1.32 1.43 26.83
C SER A 23 -0.57 2.49 27.65
N LYS A 24 -0.42 3.72 27.13
CA LYS A 24 0.27 4.83 27.81
C LYS A 24 -0.68 5.64 28.68
N ALA A 25 -0.12 6.28 29.72
CA ALA A 25 -0.87 7.19 30.58
C ALA A 25 -1.32 8.44 29.79
N ASP A 26 -2.57 8.86 30.01
CA ASP A 26 -3.19 10.01 29.33
C ASP A 26 -2.98 9.98 27.81
N ALA A 27 -3.13 8.80 27.20
CA ALA A 27 -2.73 8.49 25.83
C ALA A 27 -3.30 9.47 24.79
N GLN A 28 -4.57 9.87 24.94
CA GLN A 28 -5.23 10.79 24.02
C GLN A 28 -4.53 12.15 23.93
N LYS A 29 -3.88 12.59 25.01
CA LYS A 29 -3.14 13.86 25.07
C LYS A 29 -1.65 13.69 24.76
N ASN A 30 -1.15 12.45 24.72
CA ASN A 30 0.25 12.10 24.49
C ASN A 30 0.37 11.13 23.30
N PRO A 31 0.03 11.58 22.07
CA PRO A 31 0.19 10.76 20.88
C PRO A 31 1.65 10.33 20.69
N VAL A 32 1.85 9.06 20.34
CA VAL A 32 3.17 8.46 20.11
C VAL A 32 3.68 8.67 18.68
N THR A 33 2.79 9.06 17.77
CA THR A 33 3.16 9.51 16.42
C THR A 33 2.41 10.77 16.04
N GLN A 34 3.07 11.65 15.30
CA GLN A 34 2.47 12.84 14.70
C GLN A 34 2.29 12.65 13.19
N PRO A 35 1.26 13.25 12.58
CA PRO A 35 1.11 13.26 11.14
C PRO A 35 2.28 13.96 10.47
N TYR A 36 2.68 13.47 9.30
CA TYR A 36 3.83 13.98 8.55
C TYR A 36 3.46 14.47 7.15
N PHE A 37 2.22 14.28 6.70
CA PHE A 37 1.72 14.96 5.51
C PHE A 37 1.34 16.39 5.85
N GLY A 38 1.94 17.34 5.12
CA GLY A 38 1.52 18.73 5.13
C GLY A 38 0.42 18.99 4.11
N PRO A 39 -0.03 20.26 3.99
CA PRO A 39 -1.06 20.66 3.03
C PRO A 39 -0.73 20.28 1.58
N GLN A 40 0.55 20.27 1.21
CA GLN A 40 1.00 19.91 -0.14
C GLN A 40 0.72 18.44 -0.48
N GLN A 41 1.05 17.51 0.42
CA GLN A 41 0.81 16.08 0.20
C GLN A 41 -0.69 15.77 0.23
N ILE A 42 -1.45 16.40 1.14
CA ILE A 42 -2.91 16.27 1.18
C ILE A 42 -3.54 16.76 -0.13
N ALA A 43 -3.12 17.93 -0.62
CA ALA A 43 -3.61 18.48 -1.88
C ALA A 43 -3.21 17.62 -3.10
N LEU A 44 -2.01 17.02 -3.08
CA LEU A 44 -1.56 16.08 -4.10
C LEU A 44 -2.53 14.90 -4.20
N PHE A 45 -2.81 14.20 -3.09
CA PHE A 45 -3.73 13.07 -3.09
C PHE A 45 -5.15 13.47 -3.47
N ALA A 46 -5.64 14.62 -2.98
CA ALA A 46 -6.95 15.15 -3.36
C ALA A 46 -7.05 15.42 -4.87
N SER A 47 -6.00 15.98 -5.50
CA SER A 47 -5.95 16.23 -6.95
C SER A 47 -5.99 14.96 -7.79
N LEU A 48 -5.62 13.82 -7.20
CA LEU A 48 -5.66 12.49 -7.83
C LEU A 48 -6.98 11.74 -7.54
N GLY A 49 -7.90 12.38 -6.81
CA GLY A 49 -9.21 11.84 -6.46
C GLY A 49 -9.29 11.15 -5.09
N TYR A 50 -8.26 11.29 -4.24
CA TYR A 50 -8.23 10.66 -2.91
C TYR A 50 -8.40 11.71 -1.80
N ASP A 51 -9.62 11.81 -1.28
CA ASP A 51 -9.92 12.60 -0.08
C ASP A 51 -9.52 11.83 1.19
N LEU A 52 -8.29 12.06 1.66
CA LEU A 52 -7.70 11.36 2.81
C LEU A 52 -8.42 11.62 4.14
N SER A 53 -9.33 12.60 4.19
CA SER A 53 -10.21 12.81 5.34
C SER A 53 -11.34 11.79 5.41
N LYS A 54 -11.67 11.13 4.29
CA LYS A 54 -12.78 10.17 4.16
C LYS A 54 -12.33 8.73 4.00
N ASP A 55 -11.36 8.46 3.13
CA ASP A 55 -10.82 7.12 2.91
C ASP A 55 -9.35 7.20 2.45
N THR A 56 -8.63 6.10 2.65
CA THR A 56 -7.23 5.95 2.25
C THR A 56 -7.01 4.85 1.22
N TYR A 57 -8.07 4.18 0.75
CA TYR A 57 -8.01 3.11 -0.23
C TYR A 57 -7.57 3.60 -1.61
N VAL A 58 -6.57 2.93 -2.20
CA VAL A 58 -6.09 3.20 -3.56
C VAL A 58 -5.99 1.88 -4.32
N LYS A 59 -6.75 1.71 -5.40
CA LYS A 59 -6.72 0.49 -6.23
C LYS A 59 -5.34 0.26 -6.84
N TYR A 60 -4.96 -1.00 -7.09
CA TYR A 60 -3.66 -1.30 -7.67
C TYR A 60 -3.49 -0.71 -9.08
N ASN A 61 -4.49 -0.80 -9.96
CA ASN A 61 -4.46 -0.14 -11.27
C ASN A 61 -4.32 1.38 -11.20
N ASP A 62 -4.93 2.02 -10.21
CA ASP A 62 -4.71 3.45 -9.93
C ASP A 62 -3.29 3.73 -9.40
N ILE A 63 -2.72 2.86 -8.56
CA ILE A 63 -1.32 2.99 -8.12
C ILE A 63 -0.39 2.96 -9.32
N VAL A 64 -0.60 2.02 -10.25
CA VAL A 64 0.18 1.93 -11.50
C VAL A 64 -0.05 3.17 -12.37
N GLY A 65 -1.30 3.52 -12.66
CA GLY A 65 -1.64 4.56 -13.62
C GLY A 65 -1.38 5.99 -13.13
N LYS A 66 -1.66 6.28 -11.85
CA LYS A 66 -1.63 7.64 -11.30
C LYS A 66 -0.41 7.94 -10.45
N LEU A 67 0.21 6.95 -9.82
CA LEU A 67 1.32 7.16 -8.88
C LEU A 67 2.66 6.77 -9.50
N LEU A 68 2.83 5.49 -9.87
CA LEU A 68 4.07 5.00 -10.50
C LEU A 68 4.32 5.69 -11.85
N ASN A 69 3.27 5.83 -12.65
CA ASN A 69 3.33 6.51 -13.95
C ASN A 69 2.95 7.99 -13.89
N ASP A 70 3.02 8.61 -12.71
CA ASP A 70 2.83 10.06 -12.56
C ASP A 70 3.77 10.82 -13.53
N PRO A 71 3.24 11.63 -14.47
CA PRO A 71 4.06 12.38 -15.41
C PRO A 71 5.04 13.34 -14.72
N GLN A 72 4.69 13.83 -13.54
CA GLN A 72 5.52 14.74 -12.75
C GLN A 72 6.53 14.02 -11.85
N LYS A 73 6.54 12.68 -11.84
CA LYS A 73 7.45 11.84 -11.04
C LYS A 73 7.49 12.22 -9.55
N ARG A 74 6.32 12.55 -8.98
CA ARG A 74 6.19 12.96 -7.57
C ARG A 74 6.24 11.77 -6.59
N PHE A 75 6.13 10.55 -7.10
CA PHE A 75 6.22 9.31 -6.34
C PHE A 75 7.51 8.56 -6.69
N THR A 76 8.15 7.97 -5.68
CA THR A 76 9.32 7.10 -5.85
C THR A 76 9.00 5.74 -5.25
N GLU A 77 9.17 4.67 -6.03
CA GLU A 77 8.98 3.29 -5.56
C GLU A 77 10.21 2.81 -4.78
N HIS A 78 9.93 2.10 -3.69
CA HIS A 78 10.89 1.47 -2.81
C HIS A 78 10.45 0.03 -2.53
N TRP A 79 11.38 -0.77 -2.02
CA TRP A 79 11.12 -2.12 -1.55
C TRP A 79 11.49 -2.24 -0.08
N ASP A 80 10.61 -2.80 0.73
CA ASP A 80 10.93 -3.15 2.11
C ASP A 80 11.41 -4.61 2.19
N ASP A 81 12.68 -4.81 2.54
CA ASP A 81 13.29 -6.14 2.59
C ASP A 81 12.83 -6.97 3.79
N GLU A 82 12.24 -6.38 4.83
CA GLU A 82 11.72 -7.13 5.98
C GLU A 82 10.25 -7.48 5.75
N ALA A 83 9.44 -6.50 5.38
CA ALA A 83 8.01 -6.68 5.12
C ALA A 83 7.71 -7.38 3.79
N LYS A 84 8.69 -7.45 2.87
CA LYS A 84 8.60 -8.07 1.54
C LYS A 84 7.47 -7.50 0.68
N VAL A 85 7.29 -6.18 0.71
CA VAL A 85 6.28 -5.45 -0.07
C VAL A 85 6.86 -4.15 -0.64
N PRO A 86 6.34 -3.66 -1.78
CA PRO A 86 6.67 -2.34 -2.28
C PRO A 86 5.99 -1.24 -1.46
N TRP A 87 6.58 -0.05 -1.49
CA TRP A 87 5.97 1.17 -0.99
C TRP A 87 6.42 2.39 -1.78
N LEU A 88 5.61 3.44 -1.79
CA LEU A 88 5.90 4.70 -2.46
C LEU A 88 6.24 5.79 -1.45
N SER A 89 7.22 6.63 -1.77
CA SER A 89 7.44 7.90 -1.07
C SER A 89 6.96 9.09 -1.92
N VAL A 90 6.56 10.17 -1.26
CA VAL A 90 6.47 11.52 -1.84
C VAL A 90 7.49 12.44 -1.19
N GLN A 91 7.82 13.57 -1.79
CA GLN A 91 8.74 14.54 -1.19
C GLN A 91 7.99 15.50 -0.24
N SER A 92 8.60 15.84 0.89
CA SER A 92 8.20 16.97 1.74
C SER A 92 8.55 18.31 1.08
N ALA A 93 8.06 19.43 1.64
CA ALA A 93 8.43 20.77 1.16
C ALA A 93 9.95 21.02 1.28
N GLU A 94 10.61 20.37 2.22
CA GLU A 94 12.04 20.41 2.49
C GLU A 94 12.83 19.33 1.72
N GLY A 95 12.18 18.60 0.81
CA GLY A 95 12.81 17.57 -0.03
C GLY A 95 13.18 16.29 0.71
N LYS A 96 12.50 15.98 1.83
CA LYS A 96 12.67 14.69 2.53
C LYS A 96 11.64 13.66 2.02
N PRO A 97 12.03 12.40 1.82
CA PRO A 97 11.07 11.36 1.47
C PRO A 97 10.11 11.10 2.64
N LEU A 98 8.82 11.12 2.34
CA LEU A 98 7.72 10.80 3.24
C LEU A 98 7.04 9.53 2.74
N PHE A 99 6.85 8.56 3.63
CA PHE A 99 6.14 7.31 3.30
C PHE A 99 4.71 7.63 2.87
N ALA A 100 4.34 7.29 1.63
CA ALA A 100 3.04 7.64 1.07
C ALA A 100 2.04 6.50 1.21
N LEU A 101 2.36 5.31 0.70
CA LEU A 101 1.55 4.10 0.86
C LEU A 101 2.37 2.85 0.51
N SER A 102 1.99 1.70 1.06
CA SER A 102 2.43 0.38 0.60
C SER A 102 1.29 -0.34 -0.13
N TYR A 103 1.64 -1.31 -0.97
CA TYR A 103 0.72 -2.07 -1.80
C TYR A 103 1.32 -3.44 -2.14
N GLU A 104 0.64 -4.23 -2.98
CA GLU A 104 1.19 -5.47 -3.54
C GLU A 104 1.55 -5.28 -5.02
N ASN A 105 2.69 -5.82 -5.45
CA ASN A 105 3.08 -5.92 -6.86
C ASN A 105 3.38 -7.40 -7.21
N PRO A 106 3.70 -7.75 -8.47
CA PRO A 106 3.94 -9.14 -8.84
C PRO A 106 5.01 -9.83 -7.97
N ARG A 107 6.08 -9.10 -7.60
CA ARG A 107 7.13 -9.64 -6.73
C ARG A 107 6.61 -10.01 -5.34
N SER A 108 5.84 -9.14 -4.68
CA SER A 108 5.32 -9.42 -3.34
C SER A 108 4.20 -10.47 -3.35
N VAL A 109 3.39 -10.53 -4.41
CA VAL A 109 2.40 -11.59 -4.64
C VAL A 109 3.07 -12.95 -4.76
N ALA A 110 4.15 -13.06 -5.55
CA ALA A 110 4.92 -14.30 -5.67
C ALA A 110 5.51 -14.75 -4.32
N ILE A 111 6.06 -13.81 -3.53
CA ILE A 111 6.59 -14.12 -2.19
C ILE A 111 5.48 -14.61 -1.25
N LYS A 112 4.27 -14.04 -1.31
CA LYS A 112 3.14 -14.54 -0.52
C LYS A 112 2.68 -15.92 -0.99
N ALA A 113 2.75 -16.23 -2.28
CA ALA A 113 2.52 -17.58 -2.79
C ALA A 113 3.58 -18.58 -2.29
N ASP A 114 4.84 -18.20 -2.20
CA ASP A 114 5.88 -19.01 -1.59
C ASP A 114 5.62 -19.24 -0.09
N TYR A 115 5.16 -18.22 0.62
CA TYR A 115 4.73 -18.36 2.02
C TYR A 115 3.55 -19.34 2.18
N ILE A 116 2.54 -19.26 1.30
CA ILE A 116 1.40 -20.19 1.27
C ILE A 116 1.90 -21.64 1.15
N LYS A 117 2.78 -21.90 0.18
CA LYS A 117 3.38 -23.24 -0.03
C LYS A 117 4.19 -23.69 1.19
N ALA A 118 5.07 -22.83 1.70
CA ALA A 118 5.95 -23.15 2.83
C ALA A 118 5.17 -23.43 4.14
N LYS A 119 4.01 -22.79 4.32
CA LYS A 119 3.15 -22.98 5.50
C LYS A 119 2.05 -24.03 5.30
N GLY A 120 1.96 -24.65 4.12
CA GLY A 120 0.89 -25.62 3.82
C GLY A 120 -0.51 -25.02 3.88
N LEU A 121 -0.66 -23.74 3.53
CA LEU A 121 -1.97 -23.10 3.42
C LEU A 121 -2.71 -23.64 2.18
N ALA A 122 -4.05 -23.59 2.20
CA ALA A 122 -4.87 -24.19 1.15
C ALA A 122 -4.89 -23.39 -0.16
N GLY A 123 -4.52 -22.10 -0.10
CA GLY A 123 -4.49 -21.22 -1.26
C GLY A 123 -4.46 -19.75 -0.87
N ALA A 124 -4.84 -18.91 -1.82
CA ALA A 124 -4.94 -17.47 -1.66
C ALA A 124 -6.38 -16.99 -1.89
N MET A 125 -6.70 -15.86 -1.27
CA MET A 125 -7.85 -15.02 -1.59
C MET A 125 -7.30 -13.63 -1.89
N PHE A 126 -7.91 -12.89 -2.81
CA PHE A 126 -7.53 -11.49 -3.04
C PHE A 126 -8.73 -10.57 -3.07
N TRP A 127 -8.50 -9.31 -2.69
CA TRP A 127 -9.48 -8.23 -2.78
C TRP A 127 -8.87 -7.08 -3.60
N GLU A 128 -9.42 -6.69 -4.74
CA GLU A 128 -10.44 -7.40 -5.54
C GLU A 128 -10.07 -7.32 -7.02
N TYR A 129 -10.69 -8.14 -7.86
CA TYR A 129 -10.25 -8.33 -9.25
C TYR A 129 -10.36 -7.04 -10.08
N GLY A 130 -11.41 -6.24 -9.89
CA GLY A 130 -11.59 -4.96 -10.59
C GLY A 130 -10.56 -3.88 -10.25
N ALA A 131 -9.71 -4.11 -9.24
CA ALA A 131 -8.60 -3.26 -8.87
C ALA A 131 -7.27 -3.71 -9.48
N ASP A 132 -7.21 -4.90 -10.10
CA ASP A 132 -6.01 -5.41 -10.78
C ASP A 132 -5.70 -4.57 -12.02
N ASP A 133 -4.42 -4.52 -12.38
CA ASP A 133 -3.94 -3.85 -13.59
C ASP A 133 -3.72 -4.89 -14.69
N GLN A 134 -4.68 -4.96 -15.61
CA GLN A 134 -4.65 -5.92 -16.73
C GLN A 134 -4.49 -7.39 -16.28
N ASN A 135 -5.12 -7.74 -15.15
CA ASN A 135 -5.08 -9.08 -14.52
C ASN A 135 -3.67 -9.54 -14.10
N GLN A 136 -2.69 -8.65 -13.98
CA GLN A 136 -1.31 -9.04 -13.76
C GLN A 136 -1.08 -9.70 -12.39
N LEU A 137 -1.74 -9.21 -11.33
CA LEU A 137 -1.55 -9.77 -9.99
C LEU A 137 -2.27 -11.12 -9.86
N ALA A 138 -3.47 -11.24 -10.43
CA ALA A 138 -4.19 -12.51 -10.49
C ALA A 138 -3.40 -13.56 -11.29
N ARG A 139 -2.81 -13.17 -12.43
CA ARG A 139 -1.97 -14.05 -13.25
C ARG A 139 -0.71 -14.48 -12.50
N GLN A 140 -0.01 -13.55 -11.87
CA GLN A 140 1.17 -13.89 -11.06
C GLN A 140 0.83 -14.89 -9.95
N LEU A 141 -0.31 -14.70 -9.27
CA LEU A 141 -0.77 -15.60 -8.23
C LEU A 141 -1.12 -16.99 -8.78
N ALA A 142 -1.77 -17.05 -9.94
CA ALA A 142 -2.08 -18.30 -10.64
C ALA A 142 -0.79 -19.05 -11.04
N GLU A 143 0.18 -18.37 -11.64
CA GLU A 143 1.48 -18.92 -12.01
C GLU A 143 2.22 -19.47 -10.77
N SER A 144 2.32 -18.69 -9.69
CA SER A 144 3.06 -19.10 -8.48
C SER A 144 2.42 -20.22 -7.67
N LEU A 145 1.10 -20.40 -7.77
CA LEU A 145 0.34 -21.49 -7.12
C LEU A 145 0.05 -22.68 -8.04
N GLY A 146 0.51 -22.65 -9.30
CA GLY A 146 0.32 -23.75 -10.25
C GLY A 146 -1.11 -23.92 -10.75
N ILE A 147 -1.88 -22.83 -10.81
CA ILE A 147 -3.24 -22.81 -11.34
C ILE A 147 -3.19 -22.68 -12.87
N LYS A 148 -3.85 -23.60 -13.58
CA LYS A 148 -3.96 -23.57 -15.05
C LYS A 148 -4.84 -22.39 -15.47
N HIS A 149 -4.37 -21.58 -16.43
CA HIS A 149 -5.05 -20.42 -16.97
C HIS A 149 -4.67 -20.19 -18.43
#